data_AF-A0A063BFM4-F1
#
_entry.id   AF-A0A063BFM4-F1
#
_cell.length_a   1.000
_cell.length_b   1.000
_cell.length_c   1.000
_cell.angle_alpha   90.00
_cell.angle_beta   90.00
_cell.angle_gamma   90.00
#
_symmetry.space_group_name_H-M   'P 1'
#
loop_
_entity.id
_entity.type
_entity.pdbx_description
1 polymer ?
#
loop_
_entity_poly.entity_id
_entity_poly.type
_entity_poly.pdbx_seq_one_letter_code
_entity_poly.pdbx_strand_id
1 'polypeptide(L)'
;MAEKPIIYTYHSPFGLMTIRQTPGGNPRWLLAHDVRRTSATGEVILEQCALPKTYASAEAVADAVLMQETGWSFWDNLPFVSFPASLGDWMPVDAFGGAAPTVS
;
A
#
# COMPACT_ATOMS: atom_id res chain seq x y z
N MET A 1 -7.64 24.03 9.09
CA MET A 1 -7.64 23.42 7.74
C MET A 1 -7.26 21.98 7.93
N ALA A 2 -8.08 21.02 7.51
CA ALA A 2 -7.73 19.61 7.63
C ALA A 2 -6.68 19.28 6.55
N GLU A 3 -5.52 18.74 6.95
CA GLU A 3 -4.54 18.22 6.00
C GLU A 3 -5.21 17.12 5.14
N LYS A 4 -4.93 17.15 3.84
CA LYS A 4 -5.41 16.11 2.94
C LYS A 4 -4.69 14.79 3.28
N PRO A 5 -5.40 13.66 3.39
CA PRO A 5 -4.75 12.38 3.65
C PRO A 5 -3.85 12.02 2.45
N ILE A 6 -2.62 11.62 2.75
CA ILE A 6 -1.65 11.12 1.76
C ILE A 6 -1.72 9.59 1.75
N ILE A 7 -1.69 9.01 0.56
CA ILE A 7 -1.51 7.58 0.33
C ILE A 7 -0.15 7.41 -0.35
N TYR A 8 0.67 6.50 0.14
CA TYR A 8 1.89 6.12 -0.58
C TYR A 8 1.61 4.87 -1.39
N THR A 9 1.99 4.86 -2.66
CA THR A 9 1.78 3.74 -3.57
C THR A 9 3.11 3.18 -4.06
N TYR A 10 3.14 1.87 -4.25
CA TYR A 10 4.29 1.17 -4.79
C TYR A 10 3.81 0.10 -5.77
N HIS A 11 4.35 0.10 -6.98
CA HIS A 11 4.05 -0.89 -8.00
C HIS A 11 4.97 -2.10 -7.82
N SER A 12 4.46 -3.13 -7.15
CA SER A 12 5.17 -4.39 -7.01
C SER A 12 4.96 -5.29 -8.24
N PRO A 13 5.79 -6.34 -8.42
CA PRO A 13 5.56 -7.36 -9.44
C PRO A 13 4.19 -8.07 -9.34
N PHE A 14 3.51 -7.99 -8.18
CA PHE A 14 2.27 -8.72 -7.89
C PHE A 14 1.02 -7.84 -7.94
N GLY A 15 1.19 -6.53 -8.12
CA GLY A 15 0.11 -5.55 -8.10
C GLY A 15 0.47 -4.30 -7.32
N LEU A 16 -0.54 -3.45 -7.09
CA LEU A 16 -0.35 -2.23 -6.33
C LEU A 16 -0.27 -2.54 -4.84
N MET A 17 0.74 -1.98 -4.18
CA MET A 17 0.80 -1.88 -2.73
C MET A 17 0.57 -0.44 -2.31
N THR A 18 -0.05 -0.25 -1.16
CA THR A 18 -0.40 1.06 -0.64
C THR A 18 -0.16 1.14 0.86
N ILE A 19 0.41 2.25 1.32
CA ILE A 19 0.50 2.63 2.73
C ILE A 19 -0.54 3.71 2.99
N ARG A 20 -1.44 3.47 3.93
CA ARG A 20 -2.61 4.32 4.17
C ARG A 20 -2.85 4.54 5.66
N GLN A 21 -3.41 5.69 6.01
CA GLN A 21 -3.92 5.92 7.36
C GLN A 21 -5.25 5.22 7.58
N THR A 22 -5.44 4.65 8.76
CA THR A 22 -6.73 4.14 9.23
C THR A 22 -7.66 5.31 9.52
N PRO A 23 -8.94 5.24 9.13
CA PRO A 23 -9.93 6.24 9.53
C PRO A 23 -10.15 6.20 11.05
N GLY A 24 -10.11 7.34 11.73
CA GLY A 24 -10.41 7.44 13.17
C GLY A 24 -9.61 8.51 13.91
N GLY A 25 -9.89 8.65 15.22
CA GLY A 25 -9.29 9.67 16.09
C GLY A 25 -7.85 9.40 16.55
N ASN A 26 -7.32 8.19 16.33
CA ASN A 26 -5.92 7.85 16.58
C ASN A 26 -5.31 7.28 15.29
N PRO A 27 -4.70 8.11 14.43
CA PRO A 27 -4.27 7.69 13.11
C PRO A 27 -3.15 6.66 13.22
N ARG A 28 -3.46 5.43 12.82
CA ARG A 28 -2.47 4.37 12.58
C ARG A 28 -2.27 4.20 11.09
N TRP A 29 -1.15 3.61 10.71
CA TRP A 29 -0.83 3.30 9.32
C TRP A 29 -0.96 1.80 9.08
N LEU A 30 -1.35 1.41 7.88
CA LEU A 30 -1.41 0.00 7.48
C LEU A 30 -0.92 -0.17 6.05
N LEU A 31 -0.55 -1.41 5.75
CA LEU A 31 -0.23 -1.87 4.40
C LEU A 31 -1.48 -2.50 3.78
N ALA A 32 -1.78 -2.15 2.54
CA ALA A 32 -2.80 -2.83 1.74
C ALA A 32 -2.25 -3.16 0.35
N HIS A 33 -2.69 -4.27 -0.23
CA HIS A 33 -2.26 -4.73 -1.55
C HIS A 33 -3.45 -5.19 -2.39
N ASP A 34 -3.30 -5.17 -3.71
CA ASP A 34 -4.31 -5.71 -4.60
C ASP A 34 -4.34 -7.24 -4.58
N VAL A 35 -5.55 -7.80 -4.68
CA VAL A 35 -5.82 -9.22 -4.87
C VAL A 35 -6.75 -9.38 -6.07
N ARG A 36 -6.40 -10.31 -6.96
CA ARG A 36 -7.27 -10.67 -8.09
C ARG A 36 -8.34 -11.64 -7.60
N ARG A 37 -9.61 -11.30 -7.77
CA ARG A 37 -10.74 -12.21 -7.56
C ARG A 37 -11.54 -12.38 -8.84
N THR A 38 -12.06 -13.57 -9.05
CA THR A 38 -13.03 -13.84 -10.11
C THR A 38 -14.44 -13.63 -9.55
N SER A 39 -15.22 -12.77 -10.18
CA SER A 39 -16.62 -12.53 -9.84
C SER A 39 -17.49 -13.72 -10.22
N ALA A 40 -18.75 -13.73 -9.75
CA ALA A 40 -19.73 -14.75 -10.15
C ALA A 40 -20.03 -14.76 -11.66
N THR A 41 -19.73 -13.67 -12.38
CA THR A 41 -19.91 -13.55 -13.84
C THR A 41 -18.66 -13.96 -14.63
N GLY A 42 -17.58 -14.36 -13.96
CA GLY A 42 -16.31 -14.73 -14.60
C GLY A 42 -15.36 -13.55 -14.86
N GLU A 43 -15.74 -12.33 -14.46
CA GLU A 43 -14.89 -11.14 -14.57
C GLU A 43 -13.76 -11.18 -13.53
N VAL A 44 -12.56 -10.73 -13.92
CA VAL A 44 -11.45 -10.56 -12.98
C VAL A 44 -11.50 -9.16 -12.40
N ILE A 45 -11.74 -9.06 -11.10
CA ILE A 45 -11.79 -7.80 -10.34
C ILE A 45 -10.53 -7.70 -9.48
N LEU A 46 -9.95 -6.50 -9.42
CA LEU A 46 -8.92 -6.17 -8.44
C LEU A 46 -9.59 -5.63 -7.18
N GLU A 47 -9.40 -6.35 -6.07
CA GLU A 47 -9.89 -5.95 -4.76
C GLU A 47 -8.71 -5.57 -3.86
N GLN A 48 -8.83 -4.46 -3.15
CA GLN A 48 -7.80 -4.03 -2.22
C GLN A 48 -7.94 -4.77 -0.89
N CYS A 49 -6.90 -5.50 -0.48
CA CYS A 49 -6.82 -6.22 0.78
C CYS A 49 -5.91 -5.49 1.77
N ALA A 50 -6.46 -5.03 2.89
CA ALA A 50 -5.69 -4.41 3.96
C ALA A 50 -5.15 -5.48 4.93
N LEU A 51 -3.87 -5.40 5.26
CA LEU A 51 -3.27 -6.28 6.27
C LEU A 51 -3.69 -5.84 7.68
N PRO A 52 -3.86 -6.79 8.62
CA PRO A 52 -4.38 -6.49 9.95
C PRO A 52 -3.39 -5.74 10.86
N LYS A 53 -2.08 -5.83 10.57
CA LYS A 53 -1.04 -5.16 11.36
C LYS A 53 -1.05 -3.65 11.09
N THR A 54 -1.03 -2.86 12.16
CA THR A 54 -1.01 -1.40 12.09
C THR A 54 0.26 -0.83 12.72
N TYR A 55 0.64 0.36 12.28
CA TYR A 55 1.94 0.98 12.53
C TYR A 55 1.77 2.42 13.02
N ALA A 56 2.79 2.96 13.68
CA ALA A 56 2.76 4.32 14.21
C ALA A 56 2.99 5.40 13.13
N SER A 57 3.71 5.08 12.06
CA SER A 57 3.98 5.99 10.95
C SER A 57 4.01 5.25 9.61
N ALA A 58 4.04 6.00 8.49
CA ALA A 58 4.18 5.42 7.16
C ALA A 58 5.56 4.80 6.94
N GLU A 59 6.61 5.42 7.49
CA GLU A 59 7.99 4.91 7.49
C GLU A 59 8.06 3.54 8.16
N ALA A 60 7.39 3.37 9.29
CA ALA A 60 7.34 2.08 9.97
C ALA A 60 6.66 0.98 9.12
N VAL A 61 5.74 1.35 8.22
CA VAL A 61 5.19 0.40 7.24
C VAL A 61 6.20 0.07 6.16
N ALA A 62 6.89 1.08 5.61
CA ALA A 62 7.92 0.88 4.59
C ALA A 62 9.08 0.01 5.11
N ASP A 63 9.50 0.23 6.36
CA ASP A 63 10.52 -0.59 7.04
C ASP A 63 10.06 -2.04 7.17
N ALA A 64 8.80 -2.28 7.56
CA ALA A 64 8.25 -3.63 7.64
C ALA A 64 8.19 -4.32 6.28
N VAL A 65 7.94 -3.57 5.20
CA VAL A 65 7.97 -4.09 3.82
C VAL A 65 9.38 -4.49 3.41
N LEU A 66 10.39 -3.67 3.71
CA LEU A 66 11.80 -3.97 3.46
C LEU A 66 12.28 -5.20 4.26
N MET A 67 11.93 -5.23 5.55
CA MET A 67 12.32 -6.31 6.47
C MET A 67 11.55 -7.61 6.23
N GLN A 68 10.55 -7.62 5.33
CA GLN A 68 9.70 -8.78 5.08
C GLN A 68 8.98 -9.25 6.36
N GLU A 69 8.51 -8.30 7.17
CA GLU A 69 7.75 -8.52 8.41
C GLU A 69 6.33 -7.94 8.32
N THR A 70 5.73 -8.02 7.13
CA THR A 70 4.44 -7.41 6.83
C THR A 70 3.26 -8.20 7.40
N GLY A 71 3.45 -9.51 7.62
CA GLY A 71 2.40 -10.46 7.96
C GLY A 71 1.71 -11.05 6.73
N TRP A 72 2.10 -10.63 5.52
CA TRP A 72 1.67 -11.25 4.27
C TRP A 72 2.68 -12.33 3.87
N SER A 73 2.38 -13.59 4.22
CA SER A 73 3.32 -14.71 4.03
C SER A 73 3.88 -14.84 2.62
N PHE A 74 3.12 -14.47 1.59
CA PHE A 74 3.64 -14.52 0.22
C PHE A 74 4.78 -13.52 0.05
N TRP A 75 4.59 -12.24 0.41
CA TRP A 75 5.62 -11.21 0.33
C TRP A 75 6.82 -11.52 1.22
N ASP A 76 6.55 -11.93 2.45
CA ASP A 76 7.56 -12.14 3.48
C ASP A 76 8.50 -13.34 3.18
N ASN A 77 8.19 -14.16 2.16
CA ASN A 77 8.99 -15.32 1.76
C ASN A 77 9.49 -15.25 0.32
N LEU A 78 9.44 -14.09 -0.34
CA LEU A 78 9.86 -13.97 -1.74
C LEU A 78 11.39 -14.04 -1.89
N PRO A 79 11.93 -15.06 -2.58
CA PRO A 79 13.34 -15.11 -2.85
C PRO A 79 13.68 -14.15 -4.00
N PHE A 80 14.77 -13.38 -3.84
CA PHE A 80 15.40 -12.59 -4.92
C PHE A 80 14.58 -11.41 -5.49
N VAL A 81 13.73 -10.77 -4.67
CA VAL A 81 13.02 -9.54 -5.05
C VAL A 81 13.78 -8.32 -4.52
N SER A 82 13.90 -7.27 -5.34
CA SER A 82 14.35 -5.96 -4.87
C SER A 82 13.17 -5.23 -4.22
N PHE A 83 13.20 -5.15 -2.89
CA PHE A 83 12.17 -4.47 -2.11
C PHE A 83 12.42 -2.95 -2.08
N PRO A 84 11.38 -2.12 -1.89
CA PRO A 84 11.57 -0.70 -1.61
C PRO A 84 12.39 -0.56 -0.32
N ALA A 85 13.48 0.20 -0.38
CA ALA A 85 14.45 0.36 0.70
C ALA A 85 14.00 1.39 1.75
N SER A 86 13.07 2.27 1.39
CA SER A 86 12.52 3.27 2.31
C SER A 86 11.17 3.78 1.83
N LEU A 87 10.52 4.64 2.64
CA LEU A 87 9.33 5.38 2.22
C LEU A 87 9.59 6.26 0.98
N GLY A 88 10.84 6.69 0.75
CA GLY A 88 11.21 7.49 -0.42
C GLY A 88 11.10 6.77 -1.76
N ASP A 89 11.05 5.43 -1.75
CA ASP A 89 10.82 4.61 -2.95
C ASP A 89 9.32 4.47 -3.29
N TRP A 90 8.45 5.04 -2.46
CA TRP A 90 7.00 5.05 -2.67
C TRP A 90 6.56 6.36 -3.28
N MET A 91 5.58 6.31 -4.18
CA MET A 91 4.99 7.49 -4.79
C MET A 91 3.89 8.04 -3.89
N PRO A 92 4.00 9.27 -3.35
CA PRO A 92 2.92 9.90 -2.61
C PRO A 92 1.80 10.33 -3.56
N VAL A 93 0.56 10.06 -3.18
CA VAL A 93 -0.66 10.39 -3.93
C VAL A 93 -1.68 10.99 -2.97
N ASP A 94 -2.34 12.06 -3.40
CA ASP A 94 -3.46 12.64 -2.65
C ASP A 94 -4.63 11.65 -2.56
N ALA A 95 -5.15 11.39 -1.36
CA ALA A 95 -6.26 10.45 -1.15
C ALA A 95 -7.59 10.92 -1.74
N PHE A 96 -7.72 12.23 -1.98
CA PHE A 96 -8.81 12.79 -2.77
C PHE A 96 -8.36 12.81 -4.21
N GLY A 97 -9.06 12.08 -5.09
CA GLY A 97 -8.76 12.03 -6.52
C GLY A 97 -8.75 13.41 -7.16
N GLY A 98 -7.60 14.07 -7.10
CA GLY A 98 -7.20 15.13 -8.01
C GLY A 98 -6.48 14.44 -9.16
N ALA A 99 -6.88 14.76 -10.38
CA ALA A 99 -6.26 14.28 -11.60
C ALA A 99 -4.72 14.22 -11.47
N ALA A 100 -4.13 13.10 -11.86
CA ALA A 100 -2.69 13.01 -12.04
C ALA A 100 -2.22 14.22 -12.85
N PRO A 101 -1.08 14.86 -12.51
CA PRO A 101 -0.52 15.90 -13.36
C PRO A 101 -0.22 15.27 -14.72
N THR A 102 -0.94 15.72 -15.75
CA THR A 102 -0.58 15.44 -17.14
C THR A 102 0.78 16.09 -17.37
N VAL A 103 1.83 15.28 -17.42
CA VAL A 103 3.15 15.76 -17.86
C VAL A 103 2.98 16.19 -19.32
N SER A 104 3.14 17.49 -19.57
CA SER A 104 3.16 18.08 -20.92
C SER A 104 4.54 17.93 -21.55
#